data_AF-A0A0Q0GCH9-F1
#
_entry.id   AF-A0A0Q0GCH9-F1
#
_cell.length_a   1.000
_cell.length_b   1.000
_cell.length_c   1.000
_cell.angle_alpha   90.00
_cell.angle_beta   90.00
_cell.angle_gamma   90.00
#
_symmetry.space_group_name_H-M   'P 1'
#
loop_
_entity.id
_entity.type
_entity.pdbx_description
1 polymer ?
#
loop_
_entity_poly.entity_id
_entity_poly.type
_entity_poly.pdbx_seq_one_letter_code
_entity_poly.pdbx_strand_id
1 'polypeptide(L)'
;MIKINEITDDNFLARYKKQVISKSLLPKFKKYFNTVDLEYKNKIEALFSEENLIELTFCGSSKLCQVIDKIYKQVPSLAEFYCPEYFFVNFELNYTKSDINELDLRKPENSDAINELFYETKNNLLLTLREYQATYLIKFLFTEDHRTTTAQKKKKLLDIYKIKKGTFKLSEQIAFPFWLKNFSSIFDYELMSKEFGYDITNFLGIDVCPYCNQEEIPTIAVEGAKTRPSLDHFYPKSKFPFLATTLSNLVPSGKRCNEDYKKAKSMIGFANPYHDAVKADKSLFFFKEIFSKEFELENVEVSVNTDDNALHMNMCLFNIPLFYDQTYKSDFIDMHEQKEFLKEVGLIEKPTDIIKFPHKKIKHLVGVDLKKPSIKYRLKKYKVDSLNHIFGSQFKTDD
;
A
#
# COMPACT_ATOMS: atom_id res chain seq x y z
N MET A 1 9.47 5.92 0.28
CA MET A 1 8.34 6.08 -0.66
C MET A 1 8.42 7.44 -1.30
N ILE A 2 8.38 7.52 -2.63
CA ILE A 2 8.55 8.76 -3.41
C ILE A 2 7.22 9.22 -3.99
N LYS A 3 7.11 10.54 -4.18
CA LYS A 3 5.91 11.16 -4.73
C LYS A 3 5.79 10.88 -6.23
N ILE A 4 4.56 10.61 -6.67
CA ILE A 4 4.23 10.46 -8.09
C ILE A 4 3.04 11.35 -8.44
N ASN A 5 2.95 11.76 -9.69
CA ASN A 5 1.89 12.65 -10.16
C ASN A 5 0.77 11.87 -10.86
N GLU A 6 -0.45 12.35 -10.72
CA GLU A 6 -1.60 11.81 -11.44
C GLU A 6 -1.54 12.18 -12.92
N ILE A 7 -2.15 11.36 -13.79
CA ILE A 7 -2.19 11.60 -15.23
C ILE A 7 -3.26 12.66 -15.54
N THR A 8 -2.86 13.74 -16.20
CA THR A 8 -3.74 14.87 -16.55
C THR A 8 -3.88 15.13 -18.05
N ASP A 9 -3.32 14.27 -18.92
CA ASP A 9 -3.39 14.45 -20.37
C ASP A 9 -4.81 14.19 -20.92
N ASP A 10 -5.47 15.25 -21.41
CA ASP A 10 -6.87 15.21 -21.86
C ASP A 10 -7.12 14.22 -23.01
N ASN A 11 -6.17 14.09 -23.94
CA ASN A 11 -6.30 13.20 -25.09
C ASN A 11 -6.27 11.73 -24.64
N PHE A 12 -5.35 11.38 -23.75
CA PHE A 12 -5.30 10.08 -23.11
C PHE A 12 -6.56 9.80 -22.30
N LEU A 13 -7.01 10.73 -21.46
CA LEU A 13 -8.20 10.56 -20.63
C LEU A 13 -9.46 10.36 -21.48
N ALA A 14 -9.60 11.10 -22.59
CA ALA A 14 -10.69 10.91 -23.54
C ALA A 14 -10.67 9.53 -24.21
N ARG A 15 -9.49 9.06 -24.64
CA ARG A 15 -9.31 7.71 -25.20
C ARG A 15 -9.63 6.63 -24.16
N TYR A 16 -9.13 6.80 -22.94
CA TYR A 16 -9.35 5.87 -21.83
C TYR A 16 -10.84 5.77 -21.49
N LYS A 17 -11.54 6.91 -21.37
CA LYS A 17 -12.99 6.96 -21.14
C LYS A 17 -13.76 6.17 -22.20
N LYS A 18 -13.45 6.40 -23.48
CA LYS A 18 -14.13 5.72 -24.59
C LYS A 18 -13.97 4.19 -24.54
N GLN A 19 -12.76 3.71 -24.27
CA GLN A 19 -12.45 2.28 -24.34
C GLN A 19 -12.82 1.54 -23.04
N VAL A 20 -12.39 2.07 -21.89
CA VAL A 20 -12.56 1.41 -20.59
C VAL A 20 -13.99 1.60 -20.06
N ILE A 21 -14.55 2.81 -20.17
CA ILE A 21 -15.88 3.07 -19.62
C ILE A 21 -16.97 2.72 -20.64
N SER A 22 -16.99 3.43 -21.79
CA SER A 22 -18.12 3.34 -22.73
C SER A 22 -18.25 1.97 -23.39
N LYS A 23 -17.14 1.32 -23.73
CA LYS A 23 -17.15 0.02 -24.42
C LYS A 23 -16.98 -1.20 -23.52
N SER A 24 -16.55 -1.04 -22.26
CA SER A 24 -16.32 -2.16 -21.35
C SER A 24 -17.16 -2.07 -20.08
N LEU A 25 -16.90 -1.11 -19.18
CA LEU A 25 -17.58 -1.02 -17.88
C LEU A 25 -19.11 -0.87 -18.02
N LEU A 26 -19.59 0.06 -18.85
CA LEU A 26 -21.03 0.32 -18.99
C LEU A 26 -21.81 -0.89 -19.53
N PRO A 27 -21.42 -1.53 -20.65
CA PRO A 27 -22.09 -2.74 -21.12
C PRO A 27 -22.06 -3.89 -20.09
N LYS A 28 -20.92 -4.08 -19.41
CA LYS A 28 -20.77 -5.13 -18.39
C LYS A 28 -21.66 -4.85 -17.18
N PHE A 29 -21.73 -3.60 -16.72
CA PHE A 29 -22.61 -3.20 -15.64
C PHE A 29 -24.08 -3.42 -16.00
N LYS A 30 -24.53 -3.05 -17.20
CA LYS A 30 -25.92 -3.30 -17.66
C LYS A 30 -26.28 -4.79 -17.63
N LYS A 31 -25.38 -5.67 -18.07
CA LYS A 31 -25.59 -7.13 -18.00
C LYS A 31 -25.61 -7.62 -16.55
N TYR A 32 -24.69 -7.13 -15.74
CA TYR A 32 -24.55 -7.47 -14.33
C TYR A 32 -25.77 -7.07 -13.50
N PHE A 33 -26.32 -5.89 -13.75
CA PHE A 33 -27.38 -5.28 -12.97
C PHE A 33 -28.66 -6.15 -12.91
N ASN A 34 -28.93 -6.91 -13.96
CA ASN A 34 -30.04 -7.85 -14.00
C ASN A 34 -29.93 -8.98 -12.96
N THR A 35 -28.72 -9.26 -12.46
CA THR A 35 -28.46 -10.31 -11.47
C THR A 35 -28.57 -9.82 -10.03
N VAL A 36 -28.56 -8.49 -9.81
CA VAL A 36 -28.55 -7.88 -8.49
C VAL A 36 -29.90 -8.11 -7.80
N ASP A 37 -29.85 -8.53 -6.53
CA ASP A 37 -31.04 -8.74 -5.72
C ASP A 37 -31.85 -7.44 -5.57
N LEU A 38 -33.18 -7.56 -5.56
CA LEU A 38 -34.10 -6.42 -5.65
C LEU A 38 -33.83 -5.35 -4.58
N GLU A 39 -33.47 -5.76 -3.36
CA GLU A 39 -33.20 -4.85 -2.24
C GLU A 39 -31.95 -3.96 -2.47
N TYR A 40 -31.02 -4.37 -3.33
CA TYR A 40 -29.78 -3.63 -3.60
C TYR A 40 -29.82 -2.85 -4.93
N LYS A 41 -30.80 -3.11 -5.81
CA LYS A 41 -30.83 -2.52 -7.16
C LYS A 41 -30.72 -0.99 -7.15
N ASN A 42 -31.57 -0.30 -6.40
CA ASN A 42 -31.56 1.17 -6.37
C ASN A 42 -30.21 1.72 -5.87
N LYS A 43 -29.60 1.08 -4.88
CA LYS A 43 -28.29 1.49 -4.34
C LYS A 43 -27.17 1.24 -5.33
N ILE A 44 -27.15 0.08 -5.97
CA ILE A 44 -26.14 -0.30 -6.97
C ILE A 44 -26.25 0.59 -8.21
N GLU A 45 -27.46 0.86 -8.70
CA GLU A 45 -27.69 1.78 -9.81
C GLU A 45 -27.24 3.21 -9.49
N ALA A 46 -27.56 3.70 -8.29
CA ALA A 46 -27.10 5.01 -7.84
C ALA A 46 -25.57 5.08 -7.72
N LEU A 47 -24.91 4.05 -7.18
CA LEU A 47 -23.46 4.01 -6.97
C LEU A 47 -22.65 3.86 -8.26
N PHE A 48 -23.20 3.18 -9.27
CA PHE A 48 -22.50 2.82 -10.50
C PHE A 48 -23.25 3.28 -11.75
N SER A 49 -23.93 4.43 -11.66
CA SER A 49 -24.43 5.17 -12.82
C SER A 49 -23.28 5.53 -13.78
N GLU A 50 -23.58 5.92 -15.01
CA GLU A 50 -22.54 6.32 -15.97
C GLU A 50 -21.66 7.46 -15.43
N GLU A 51 -22.29 8.48 -14.84
CA GLU A 51 -21.58 9.58 -14.19
C GLU A 51 -20.68 9.11 -13.05
N ASN A 52 -21.19 8.26 -12.15
CA ASN A 52 -20.41 7.76 -11.02
C ASN A 52 -19.29 6.79 -11.46
N LEU A 53 -19.47 6.03 -12.54
CA LEU A 53 -18.39 5.20 -13.10
C LEU A 53 -17.28 6.07 -13.72
N ILE A 54 -17.63 7.19 -14.34
CA ILE A 54 -16.66 8.18 -14.81
C ILE A 54 -15.91 8.79 -13.63
N GLU A 55 -16.64 9.26 -12.61
CA GLU A 55 -16.04 9.81 -11.39
C GLU A 55 -15.11 8.79 -10.72
N LEU A 56 -15.58 7.55 -10.54
CA LEU A 56 -14.82 6.44 -9.95
C LEU A 56 -13.51 6.16 -10.71
N THR A 57 -13.53 6.25 -12.03
CA THR A 57 -12.39 5.94 -12.88
C THR A 57 -11.31 7.02 -12.84
N PHE A 58 -11.73 8.28 -12.70
CA PHE A 58 -10.87 9.46 -12.81
C PHE A 58 -10.72 10.26 -11.51
N CYS A 59 -11.28 9.77 -10.39
CA CYS A 59 -11.12 10.44 -9.11
C CYS A 59 -9.64 10.42 -8.70
N GLY A 60 -9.19 11.51 -8.08
CA GLY A 60 -7.85 11.58 -7.52
C GLY A 60 -7.66 10.62 -6.36
N SER A 61 -6.41 10.23 -6.12
CA SER A 61 -5.98 9.28 -5.10
C SER A 61 -6.46 9.62 -3.70
N SER A 62 -6.54 10.92 -3.38
CA SER A 62 -7.03 11.45 -2.10
C SER A 62 -8.52 11.18 -1.83
N LYS A 63 -9.30 10.88 -2.88
CA LYS A 63 -10.74 10.56 -2.77
C LYS A 63 -11.02 9.06 -2.62
N LEU A 64 -10.03 8.19 -2.84
CA LEU A 64 -10.25 6.74 -2.89
C LEU A 64 -10.83 6.18 -1.58
N CYS A 65 -10.33 6.64 -0.42
CA CYS A 65 -10.89 6.26 0.89
C CYS A 65 -12.39 6.61 1.00
N GLN A 66 -12.77 7.81 0.55
CA GLN A 66 -14.16 8.29 0.62
C GLN A 66 -15.05 7.48 -0.32
N VAL A 67 -14.55 7.11 -1.50
CA VAL A 67 -15.25 6.23 -2.45
C VAL A 67 -15.48 4.84 -1.86
N ILE A 68 -14.45 4.25 -1.25
CA ILE A 68 -14.56 2.95 -0.55
C ILE A 68 -15.65 3.02 0.52
N ASP A 69 -15.58 4.03 1.38
CA ASP A 69 -16.57 4.25 2.44
C ASP A 69 -17.99 4.44 1.90
N LYS A 70 -18.16 5.25 0.84
CA LYS A 70 -19.45 5.50 0.21
C LYS A 70 -20.09 4.20 -0.29
N ILE A 71 -19.30 3.34 -0.95
CA ILE A 71 -19.77 2.07 -1.51
C ILE A 71 -20.08 1.07 -0.40
N TYR A 72 -19.14 0.85 0.53
CA TYR A 72 -19.27 -0.16 1.58
C TYR A 72 -20.30 0.18 2.65
N LYS A 73 -20.52 1.46 2.98
CA LYS A 73 -21.62 1.85 3.88
C LYS A 73 -23.00 1.65 3.25
N GLN A 74 -23.13 1.86 1.94
CA GLN A 74 -24.41 1.67 1.25
C GLN A 74 -24.71 0.20 0.96
N VAL A 75 -23.69 -0.58 0.62
CA VAL A 75 -23.78 -2.02 0.30
C VAL A 75 -22.75 -2.80 1.13
N PRO A 76 -22.99 -3.01 2.44
CA PRO A 76 -22.05 -3.69 3.35
C PRO A 76 -21.67 -5.10 2.91
N SER A 77 -22.58 -5.80 2.25
CA SER A 77 -22.36 -7.16 1.74
C SER A 77 -21.20 -7.25 0.72
N LEU A 78 -20.87 -6.15 0.03
CA LEU A 78 -19.65 -6.08 -0.79
C LEU A 78 -18.38 -6.12 0.07
N ALA A 79 -18.34 -5.37 1.17
CA ALA A 79 -17.23 -5.43 2.12
C ALA A 79 -17.14 -6.80 2.79
N GLU A 80 -18.28 -7.37 3.19
CA GLU A 80 -18.33 -8.71 3.81
C GLU A 80 -17.82 -9.81 2.86
N PHE A 81 -18.01 -9.64 1.54
CA PHE A 81 -17.49 -10.58 0.56
C PHE A 81 -16.00 -10.34 0.23
N TYR A 82 -15.64 -9.10 -0.08
CA TYR A 82 -14.32 -8.77 -0.65
C TYR A 82 -13.27 -8.33 0.39
N CYS A 83 -13.67 -7.62 1.44
CA CYS A 83 -12.76 -7.01 2.41
C CYS A 83 -13.34 -6.98 3.84
N PRO A 84 -13.57 -8.14 4.50
CA PRO A 84 -14.14 -8.21 5.85
C PRO A 84 -13.41 -7.38 6.91
N GLU A 85 -12.09 -7.19 6.76
CA GLU A 85 -11.28 -6.37 7.67
C GLU A 85 -11.71 -4.90 7.70
N TYR A 86 -12.47 -4.42 6.71
CA TYR A 86 -13.00 -3.05 6.67
C TYR A 86 -13.78 -2.70 7.95
N PHE A 87 -14.57 -3.64 8.48
CA PHE A 87 -15.35 -3.44 9.70
C PHE A 87 -14.50 -3.39 10.98
N PHE A 88 -13.21 -3.72 10.88
CA PHE A 88 -12.29 -3.84 12.01
C PHE A 88 -11.24 -2.72 12.05
N VAL A 89 -11.31 -1.75 11.14
CA VAL A 89 -10.33 -0.66 11.04
C VAL A 89 -10.22 0.09 12.37
N ASN A 90 -11.36 0.44 12.97
CA ASN A 90 -11.45 1.15 14.25
C ASN A 90 -11.76 0.23 15.44
N PHE A 91 -11.67 -1.10 15.26
CA PHE A 91 -11.97 -2.06 16.31
C PHE A 91 -10.68 -2.62 16.90
N GLU A 92 -10.38 -2.32 18.16
CA GLU A 92 -9.19 -2.85 18.83
C GLU A 92 -9.44 -4.24 19.43
N LEU A 93 -8.47 -5.14 19.26
CA LEU A 93 -8.47 -6.44 19.95
C LEU A 93 -7.54 -6.31 21.15
N ASN A 94 -8.03 -6.65 22.34
CA ASN A 94 -7.25 -6.74 23.56
C ASN A 94 -6.47 -8.08 23.67
N TYR A 95 -6.34 -8.81 22.57
CA TYR A 95 -5.64 -10.09 22.50
C TYR A 95 -4.90 -10.27 21.17
N THR A 96 -3.87 -11.11 21.21
CA THR A 96 -3.12 -11.59 20.06
C THR A 96 -3.49 -13.03 19.69
N LYS A 97 -2.96 -13.52 18.58
CA LYS A 97 -3.05 -14.95 18.21
C LYS A 97 -2.31 -15.84 19.22
N SER A 98 -1.22 -15.37 19.81
CA SER A 98 -0.43 -16.15 20.79
C SER A 98 -1.25 -16.36 22.05
N ASP A 99 -1.81 -15.28 22.59
CA ASP A 99 -2.62 -15.27 23.80
C ASP A 99 -3.74 -16.32 23.72
N ILE A 100 -4.46 -16.38 22.59
CA ILE A 100 -5.50 -17.40 22.40
C ILE A 100 -4.90 -18.81 22.32
N ASN A 101 -3.81 -19.00 21.59
CA ASN A 101 -3.22 -20.32 21.40
C ASN A 101 -2.72 -20.93 22.72
N GLU A 102 -2.18 -20.10 23.63
CA GLU A 102 -1.66 -20.48 24.94
C GLU A 102 -2.74 -20.99 25.91
N LEU A 103 -4.02 -20.63 25.70
CA LEU A 103 -5.15 -21.09 26.52
C LEU A 103 -5.51 -22.56 26.25
N ASP A 104 -4.80 -23.49 26.90
CA ASP A 104 -5.03 -24.93 26.83
C ASP A 104 -6.37 -25.35 27.47
N LEU A 105 -7.28 -25.92 26.66
CA LEU A 105 -8.61 -26.35 27.09
C LEU A 105 -8.62 -27.54 28.05
N ARG A 106 -7.49 -28.22 28.27
CA ARG A 106 -7.36 -29.26 29.30
C ARG A 106 -7.37 -28.70 30.72
N LYS A 107 -7.15 -27.39 30.86
CA LYS A 107 -7.16 -26.66 32.12
C LYS A 107 -8.51 -25.95 32.30
N PRO A 108 -9.28 -26.23 33.37
CA PRO A 108 -10.58 -25.61 33.58
C PRO A 108 -10.54 -24.07 33.58
N GLU A 109 -9.54 -23.47 34.22
CA GLU A 109 -9.36 -22.01 34.32
C GLU A 109 -9.25 -21.32 32.95
N ASN A 110 -8.66 -22.00 31.97
CA ASN A 110 -8.56 -21.46 30.60
C ASN A 110 -9.89 -21.50 29.87
N SER A 111 -10.80 -22.40 30.25
CA SER A 111 -12.14 -22.44 29.66
C SER A 111 -12.96 -21.22 30.07
N ASP A 112 -12.84 -20.81 31.32
CA ASP A 112 -13.50 -19.60 31.83
C ASP A 112 -12.92 -18.35 31.15
N ALA A 113 -11.59 -18.24 31.07
CA ALA A 113 -10.93 -17.14 30.37
C ALA A 113 -11.36 -17.01 28.90
N ILE A 114 -11.48 -18.13 28.16
CA ILE A 114 -11.96 -18.12 26.77
C ILE A 114 -13.42 -17.65 26.69
N ASN A 115 -14.26 -18.10 27.62
CA ASN A 115 -15.68 -17.71 27.64
C ASN A 115 -15.82 -16.20 27.89
N GLU A 116 -15.12 -15.67 28.89
CA GLU A 116 -15.11 -14.24 29.21
C GLU A 116 -14.63 -13.40 28.02
N LEU A 117 -13.46 -13.72 27.48
CA LEU A 117 -12.88 -13.02 26.33
C LEU A 117 -13.79 -13.05 25.11
N PHE A 118 -14.44 -14.19 24.84
CA PHE A 118 -15.39 -14.33 23.74
C PHE A 118 -16.62 -13.43 23.93
N TYR A 119 -17.22 -13.41 25.11
CA TYR A 119 -18.41 -12.59 25.34
C TYR A 119 -18.11 -11.10 25.34
N GLU A 120 -16.97 -10.67 25.91
CA GLU A 120 -16.51 -9.29 25.83
C GLU A 120 -16.31 -8.87 24.35
N THR A 121 -15.55 -9.67 23.59
CA THR A 121 -15.30 -9.42 22.17
C THR A 121 -16.60 -9.40 21.37
N LYS A 122 -17.51 -10.35 21.62
CA LYS A 122 -18.81 -10.46 20.96
C LYS A 122 -19.65 -9.21 21.21
N ASN A 123 -19.77 -8.76 22.46
CA ASN A 123 -20.59 -7.60 22.81
C ASN A 123 -20.08 -6.33 22.12
N ASN A 124 -18.78 -6.09 22.14
CA ASN A 124 -18.17 -4.90 21.53
C ASN A 124 -18.26 -4.95 19.98
N LEU A 125 -17.93 -6.11 19.39
CA LEU A 125 -17.92 -6.25 17.93
C LEU A 125 -19.32 -6.28 17.33
N LEU A 126 -20.29 -6.90 18.01
CA LEU A 126 -21.66 -7.00 17.52
C LEU A 126 -22.32 -5.62 17.39
N LEU A 127 -22.02 -4.68 18.29
CA LEU A 127 -22.47 -3.29 18.17
C LEU A 127 -21.94 -2.66 16.88
N THR A 128 -20.62 -2.73 16.66
CA THR A 128 -19.97 -2.22 15.45
C THR A 128 -20.58 -2.84 14.19
N LEU A 129 -20.70 -4.17 14.13
CA LEU A 129 -21.23 -4.85 12.93
C LEU A 129 -22.71 -4.52 12.67
N ARG A 130 -23.51 -4.26 13.71
CA ARG A 130 -24.91 -3.86 13.56
C ARG A 130 -25.05 -2.45 13.01
N GLU A 131 -24.21 -1.51 13.45
CA GLU A 131 -24.16 -0.14 12.90
C GLU A 131 -23.89 -0.16 11.39
N TYR A 132 -22.97 -1.03 10.95
CA TYR A 132 -22.66 -1.24 9.54
C TYR A 132 -23.64 -2.16 8.81
N GLN A 133 -24.62 -2.77 9.49
CA GLN A 133 -25.55 -3.75 8.90
C GLN A 133 -24.83 -4.95 8.24
N ALA A 134 -23.72 -5.42 8.82
CA ALA A 134 -22.91 -6.54 8.31
C ALA A 134 -23.55 -7.90 8.64
N THR A 135 -24.64 -8.24 7.96
CA THR A 135 -25.51 -9.38 8.30
C THR A 135 -24.84 -10.75 8.14
N TYR A 136 -24.01 -10.92 7.11
CA TYR A 136 -23.31 -12.18 6.84
C TYR A 136 -22.21 -12.45 7.88
N LEU A 137 -21.46 -11.41 8.27
CA LEU A 137 -20.45 -11.50 9.33
C LEU A 137 -21.09 -11.80 10.67
N ILE A 138 -22.18 -11.11 11.04
CA ILE A 138 -22.92 -11.36 12.28
C ILE A 138 -23.41 -12.81 12.30
N LYS A 139 -24.00 -13.29 11.20
CA LYS A 139 -24.45 -14.68 11.08
C LYS A 139 -23.28 -15.65 11.22
N PHE A 140 -22.17 -15.40 10.52
CA PHE A 140 -21.02 -16.28 10.59
C PHE A 140 -20.41 -16.32 12.00
N LEU A 141 -20.26 -15.18 12.68
CA LEU A 141 -19.55 -15.08 13.95
C LEU A 141 -20.42 -15.41 15.16
N PHE A 142 -21.71 -15.04 15.12
CA PHE A 142 -22.51 -14.87 16.34
C PHE A 142 -23.92 -15.44 16.33
N THR A 143 -24.46 -15.92 15.19
CA THR A 143 -25.76 -16.63 15.27
C THR A 143 -25.54 -18.02 15.84
N GLU A 144 -26.24 -18.32 16.93
CA GLU A 144 -26.04 -19.52 17.74
C GLU A 144 -27.12 -20.57 17.48
N ASP A 145 -26.67 -21.80 17.25
CA ASP A 145 -27.28 -22.99 17.83
C ASP A 145 -27.13 -22.88 19.35
N HIS A 146 -28.16 -23.21 20.14
CA HIS A 146 -28.29 -22.87 21.57
C HIS A 146 -27.17 -23.36 22.54
N ARG A 147 -26.06 -23.95 22.08
CA ARG A 147 -24.89 -24.37 22.89
C ARG A 147 -23.57 -24.29 22.11
N THR A 148 -22.96 -23.10 21.99
CA THR A 148 -21.58 -23.00 21.49
C THR A 148 -20.57 -23.49 22.55
N THR A 149 -19.74 -24.46 22.19
CA THR A 149 -18.71 -25.01 23.09
C THR A 149 -17.54 -24.05 23.26
N THR A 150 -16.78 -24.16 24.37
CA THR A 150 -15.56 -23.36 24.59
C THR A 150 -14.56 -23.49 23.45
N ALA A 151 -14.43 -24.69 22.86
CA ALA A 151 -13.57 -24.91 21.70
C ALA A 151 -14.03 -24.13 20.45
N GLN A 152 -15.34 -24.07 20.21
CA GLN A 152 -15.91 -23.26 19.13
C GLN A 152 -15.70 -21.76 19.37
N LYS A 153 -15.86 -21.28 20.60
CA LYS A 153 -15.58 -19.89 20.98
C LYS A 153 -14.11 -19.52 20.77
N LYS A 154 -13.19 -20.38 21.20
CA LYS A 154 -11.75 -20.25 20.93
C LYS A 154 -11.47 -20.11 19.43
N LYS A 155 -12.10 -20.96 18.61
CA LYS A 155 -12.00 -20.87 17.15
C LYS A 155 -12.54 -19.54 16.60
N LYS A 156 -13.68 -19.05 17.10
CA LYS A 156 -14.25 -17.76 16.68
C LYS A 156 -13.36 -16.57 17.02
N LEU A 157 -12.72 -16.56 18.20
CA LEU A 157 -11.73 -15.54 18.56
C LEU A 157 -10.54 -15.52 17.59
N LEU A 158 -10.05 -16.70 17.18
CA LEU A 158 -9.01 -16.82 16.16
C LEU A 158 -9.48 -16.37 14.77
N ASP A 159 -10.72 -16.68 14.38
CA ASP A 159 -11.28 -16.24 13.12
C ASP A 159 -11.46 -14.71 13.10
N ILE A 160 -11.95 -14.10 14.18
CA ILE A 160 -12.01 -12.64 14.37
C ILE A 160 -10.63 -12.00 14.21
N TYR A 161 -9.60 -12.58 14.83
CA TYR A 161 -8.22 -12.11 14.67
C TYR A 161 -7.77 -12.17 13.20
N LYS A 162 -8.00 -13.30 12.51
CA LYS A 162 -7.63 -13.45 11.09
C LYS A 162 -8.38 -12.48 10.20
N ILE A 163 -9.66 -12.23 10.48
CA ILE A 163 -10.49 -11.25 9.78
C ILE A 163 -9.88 -9.87 9.96
N LYS A 164 -9.61 -9.41 11.18
CA LYS A 164 -8.96 -8.11 11.43
C LYS A 164 -7.62 -7.98 10.70
N LYS A 165 -6.84 -9.07 10.62
CA LYS A 165 -5.55 -9.09 9.89
C LYS A 165 -5.71 -9.21 8.36
N GLY A 166 -6.93 -9.34 7.82
CA GLY A 166 -7.19 -9.46 6.38
C GLY A 166 -6.68 -10.75 5.75
N THR A 167 -6.54 -11.80 6.57
CA THR A 167 -6.05 -13.16 6.18
C THR A 167 -7.16 -14.21 6.19
N PHE A 168 -8.38 -13.81 6.54
CA PHE A 168 -9.56 -14.67 6.54
C PHE A 168 -10.39 -14.44 5.28
N LYS A 169 -10.84 -15.53 4.65
CA LYS A 169 -11.72 -15.47 3.49
C LYS A 169 -13.12 -15.94 3.86
N LEU A 170 -14.00 -14.99 4.18
CA LEU A 170 -15.37 -15.32 4.55
C LEU A 170 -16.15 -15.98 3.40
N SER A 171 -15.85 -15.59 2.16
CA SER A 171 -16.46 -16.15 0.95
C SER A 171 -16.26 -17.66 0.77
N GLU A 172 -15.25 -18.24 1.42
CA GLU A 172 -14.98 -19.69 1.41
C GLU A 172 -15.71 -20.43 2.54
N GLN A 173 -16.28 -19.71 3.52
CA GLN A 173 -16.90 -20.28 4.71
C GLN A 173 -18.43 -20.26 4.65
N ILE A 174 -19.01 -19.31 3.90
CA ILE A 174 -20.46 -19.15 3.78
C ILE A 174 -20.87 -18.88 2.33
N ALA A 175 -22.11 -19.21 2.01
CA ALA A 175 -22.68 -18.94 0.69
C ALA A 175 -23.12 -17.48 0.56
N PHE A 176 -22.52 -16.76 -0.39
CA PHE A 176 -22.98 -15.44 -0.83
C PHE A 176 -23.82 -15.52 -2.11
N PRO A 177 -24.76 -14.57 -2.32
CA PRO A 177 -25.49 -14.37 -3.56
C PRO A 177 -24.60 -14.34 -4.81
N PHE A 178 -25.19 -14.76 -5.94
CA PHE A 178 -24.50 -14.80 -7.23
C PHE A 178 -23.99 -13.43 -7.67
N TRP A 179 -24.78 -12.36 -7.48
CA TRP A 179 -24.38 -11.02 -7.90
C TRP A 179 -23.15 -10.49 -7.14
N LEU A 180 -23.00 -10.81 -5.85
CA LEU A 180 -21.78 -10.44 -5.10
C LEU A 180 -20.54 -11.13 -5.67
N LYS A 181 -20.62 -12.43 -5.93
CA LYS A 181 -19.51 -13.22 -6.48
C LYS A 181 -19.04 -12.72 -7.84
N ASN A 182 -19.98 -12.21 -8.66
CA ASN A 182 -19.70 -11.75 -10.02
C ASN A 182 -19.44 -10.24 -10.12
N PHE A 183 -19.52 -9.49 -9.03
CA PHE A 183 -19.36 -8.03 -9.06
C PHE A 183 -17.99 -7.61 -9.63
N SER A 184 -16.92 -8.32 -9.28
CA SER A 184 -15.58 -8.05 -9.79
C SER A 184 -15.42 -8.23 -11.31
N SER A 185 -16.28 -9.03 -11.95
CA SER A 185 -16.21 -9.28 -13.41
C SER A 185 -16.53 -8.04 -14.26
N ILE A 186 -17.14 -7.01 -13.64
CA ILE A 186 -17.43 -5.72 -14.28
C ILE A 186 -16.12 -5.00 -14.60
N PHE A 187 -15.16 -5.04 -13.67
CA PHE A 187 -13.94 -4.23 -13.68
C PHE A 187 -12.76 -5.00 -14.27
N ASP A 188 -12.69 -5.03 -15.60
CA ASP A 188 -11.72 -5.84 -16.34
C ASP A 188 -10.36 -5.16 -16.48
N TYR A 189 -9.56 -5.33 -15.44
CA TYR A 189 -8.18 -4.85 -15.40
C TYR A 189 -7.32 -5.47 -16.51
N GLU A 190 -7.51 -6.75 -16.86
CA GLU A 190 -6.62 -7.40 -17.83
C GLU A 190 -6.80 -6.81 -19.23
N LEU A 191 -8.06 -6.57 -19.64
CA LEU A 191 -8.36 -5.86 -20.88
C LEU A 191 -7.79 -4.44 -20.87
N MET A 192 -8.02 -3.70 -19.78
CA MET A 192 -7.51 -2.34 -19.62
C MET A 192 -5.98 -2.29 -19.68
N SER A 193 -5.31 -3.16 -18.93
CA SER A 193 -3.84 -3.22 -18.79
C SER A 193 -3.16 -3.66 -20.08
N LYS A 194 -3.83 -4.50 -20.88
CA LYS A 194 -3.38 -4.85 -22.24
C LYS A 194 -3.45 -3.66 -23.20
N GLU A 195 -4.51 -2.86 -23.13
CA GLU A 195 -4.72 -1.73 -24.05
C GLU A 195 -3.92 -0.47 -23.64
N PHE A 196 -3.89 -0.15 -22.35
CA PHE A 196 -3.36 1.12 -21.82
C PHE A 196 -2.17 0.96 -20.89
N GLY A 197 -1.69 -0.25 -20.62
CA GLY A 197 -0.61 -0.46 -19.65
C GLY A 197 0.67 0.31 -19.99
N TYR A 198 1.07 0.32 -21.26
CA TYR A 198 2.22 1.12 -21.74
C TYR A 198 1.93 2.62 -21.74
N ASP A 199 0.71 3.03 -22.12
CA ASP A 199 0.32 4.44 -22.08
C ASP A 199 0.43 4.97 -20.65
N ILE A 200 -0.15 4.27 -19.67
CA ILE A 200 -0.11 4.64 -18.24
C ILE A 200 1.33 4.78 -17.74
N THR A 201 2.19 3.77 -17.99
CA THR A 201 3.56 3.82 -17.47
C THR A 201 4.42 4.87 -18.18
N ASN A 202 4.17 5.14 -19.47
CA ASN A 202 4.82 6.22 -20.21
C ASN A 202 4.41 7.61 -19.72
N PHE A 203 3.10 7.85 -19.50
CA PHE A 203 2.61 9.12 -18.97
C PHE A 203 3.11 9.41 -17.56
N LEU A 204 3.19 8.37 -16.71
CA LEU A 204 3.76 8.52 -15.36
C LEU A 204 5.28 8.72 -15.40
N GLY A 205 5.98 8.12 -16.36
CA GLY A 205 7.41 8.32 -16.57
C GLY A 205 8.27 7.91 -15.37
N ILE A 206 7.85 6.89 -14.62
CA ILE A 206 8.56 6.42 -13.41
C ILE A 206 9.56 5.33 -13.80
N ASP A 207 10.83 5.53 -13.46
CA ASP A 207 11.91 4.56 -13.72
C ASP A 207 12.40 3.86 -12.44
N VAL A 208 11.93 4.29 -11.27
CA VAL A 208 12.30 3.70 -9.98
C VAL A 208 11.06 3.49 -9.12
N CYS A 209 10.93 2.31 -8.51
CA CYS A 209 9.75 1.89 -7.75
C CYS A 209 9.34 2.94 -6.70
N PRO A 210 8.08 3.43 -6.72
CA PRO A 210 7.61 4.46 -5.81
C PRO A 210 7.64 4.04 -4.33
N TYR A 211 7.46 2.76 -4.06
CA TYR A 211 7.43 2.25 -2.68
C TYR A 211 8.81 2.28 -2.03
N CYS A 212 9.81 1.67 -2.66
CA CYS A 212 11.15 1.50 -2.09
C CYS A 212 12.20 2.50 -2.59
N ASN A 213 11.96 3.22 -3.68
CA ASN A 213 12.95 4.04 -4.40
C ASN A 213 14.25 3.29 -4.75
N GLN A 214 14.15 1.98 -4.99
CA GLN A 214 15.31 1.13 -5.26
C GLN A 214 15.19 0.28 -6.52
N GLU A 215 14.10 -0.47 -6.70
CA GLU A 215 13.96 -1.30 -7.91
C GLU A 215 13.80 -0.41 -9.15
N GLU A 216 14.64 -0.60 -10.16
CA GLU A 216 14.48 0.07 -11.44
C GLU A 216 13.32 -0.58 -12.21
N ILE A 217 12.44 0.27 -12.73
CA ILE A 217 11.21 -0.12 -13.40
C ILE A 217 10.96 0.72 -14.66
N PRO A 218 11.95 0.89 -15.56
CA PRO A 218 11.77 1.71 -16.74
C PRO A 218 10.68 1.13 -17.65
N THR A 219 10.00 2.03 -18.35
CA THR A 219 9.18 1.64 -19.51
C THR A 219 10.04 1.73 -20.77
N ILE A 220 10.15 0.62 -21.47
CA ILE A 220 10.84 0.51 -22.76
C ILE A 220 9.79 0.07 -23.78
N ALA A 221 9.53 0.93 -24.77
CA ALA A 221 8.53 0.68 -25.80
C ALA A 221 9.10 1.00 -27.18
N VAL A 222 10.15 0.28 -27.58
CA VAL A 222 10.79 0.42 -28.90
C VAL A 222 10.61 -0.87 -29.71
N GLU A 223 10.90 -0.81 -31.01
CA GLU A 223 10.88 -2.00 -31.86
C GLU A 223 11.92 -3.02 -31.35
N GLY A 224 11.51 -4.29 -31.22
CA GLY A 224 12.37 -5.37 -30.70
C GLY A 224 12.56 -5.41 -29.18
N ALA A 225 12.15 -4.38 -28.42
CA ALA A 225 12.24 -4.39 -26.96
C ALA A 225 11.02 -3.69 -26.32
N LYS A 226 10.16 -4.49 -25.68
CA LYS A 226 8.97 -4.01 -24.98
C LYS A 226 8.93 -4.57 -23.56
N THR A 227 9.16 -3.69 -22.58
CA THR A 227 8.97 -4.00 -21.17
C THR A 227 8.40 -2.80 -20.44
N ARG A 228 7.61 -3.06 -19.41
CA ARG A 228 7.10 -2.04 -18.50
C ARG A 228 6.96 -2.64 -17.10
N PRO A 229 6.93 -1.82 -16.05
CA PRO A 229 6.51 -2.29 -14.73
C PRO A 229 5.10 -2.86 -14.73
N SER A 230 4.87 -3.77 -13.79
CA SER A 230 3.53 -4.11 -13.32
C SER A 230 2.86 -2.86 -12.73
N LEU A 231 1.56 -2.71 -13.02
CA LEU A 231 0.72 -1.70 -12.36
C LEU A 231 0.12 -2.36 -11.12
N ASP A 232 0.64 -2.00 -9.94
CA ASP A 232 0.08 -2.42 -8.67
C ASP A 232 -1.22 -1.67 -8.40
N HIS A 233 -2.24 -2.37 -7.93
CA HIS A 233 -3.45 -1.76 -7.41
C HIS A 233 -3.22 -1.36 -5.96
N PHE A 234 -3.01 -0.07 -5.65
CA PHE A 234 -2.76 0.39 -4.28
C PHE A 234 -3.80 -0.22 -3.32
N TYR A 235 -5.09 -0.04 -3.62
CA TYR A 235 -6.18 -0.87 -3.10
C TYR A 235 -6.36 -2.10 -3.99
N PRO A 236 -6.01 -3.32 -3.53
CA PRO A 236 -5.99 -4.50 -4.40
C PRO A 236 -7.34 -4.81 -5.04
N LYS A 237 -7.35 -5.14 -6.33
CA LYS A 237 -8.58 -5.52 -7.05
C LYS A 237 -9.33 -6.71 -6.44
N SER A 238 -8.64 -7.59 -5.71
CA SER A 238 -9.28 -8.72 -5.00
C SER A 238 -10.11 -8.29 -3.80
N LYS A 239 -9.85 -7.10 -3.26
CA LYS A 239 -10.53 -6.54 -2.08
C LYS A 239 -11.37 -5.31 -2.42
N PHE A 240 -11.02 -4.58 -3.46
CA PHE A 240 -11.71 -3.37 -3.93
C PHE A 240 -11.87 -3.43 -5.45
N PRO A 241 -12.63 -4.40 -5.97
CA PRO A 241 -12.72 -4.63 -7.41
C PRO A 241 -13.20 -3.41 -8.19
N PHE A 242 -14.03 -2.56 -7.57
CA PHE A 242 -14.51 -1.31 -8.17
C PHE A 242 -13.41 -0.28 -8.45
N LEU A 243 -12.23 -0.41 -7.85
CA LEU A 243 -11.06 0.44 -8.12
C LEU A 243 -10.07 -0.21 -9.11
N ALA A 244 -10.38 -1.37 -9.70
CA ALA A 244 -9.42 -2.12 -10.51
C ALA A 244 -9.00 -1.40 -11.81
N THR A 245 -9.83 -0.47 -12.28
CA THR A 245 -9.58 0.34 -13.48
C THR A 245 -9.48 1.84 -13.18
N THR A 246 -9.42 2.23 -11.90
CA THR A 246 -9.26 3.63 -11.47
C THR A 246 -7.79 4.04 -11.62
N LEU A 247 -7.51 5.08 -12.40
CA LEU A 247 -6.13 5.45 -12.75
C LEU A 247 -5.27 5.79 -11.52
N SER A 248 -5.81 6.55 -10.57
CA SER A 248 -5.13 6.94 -9.33
C SER A 248 -4.95 5.79 -8.32
N ASN A 249 -5.48 4.61 -8.63
CA ASN A 249 -5.25 3.37 -7.87
C ASN A 249 -4.13 2.52 -8.49
N LEU A 250 -3.60 2.87 -9.66
CA LEU A 250 -2.58 2.10 -10.37
C LEU A 250 -1.20 2.72 -10.16
N VAL A 251 -0.29 1.99 -9.50
CA VAL A 251 1.07 2.43 -9.19
C VAL A 251 2.08 1.54 -9.93
N PRO A 252 2.86 2.06 -10.88
CA PRO A 252 4.00 1.34 -11.45
C PRO A 252 4.95 0.93 -10.34
N SER A 253 5.26 -0.37 -10.20
CA SER A 253 6.02 -0.84 -9.05
C SER A 253 6.93 -2.02 -9.39
N GLY A 254 7.97 -2.16 -8.57
CA GLY A 254 8.90 -3.28 -8.63
C GLY A 254 8.26 -4.57 -8.10
N LYS A 255 8.79 -5.70 -8.57
CA LYS A 255 8.29 -7.03 -8.23
C LYS A 255 8.31 -7.28 -6.73
N ARG A 256 9.40 -6.90 -6.04
CA ARG A 256 9.57 -7.18 -4.62
C ARG A 256 8.54 -6.44 -3.77
N CYS A 257 8.32 -5.15 -4.04
CA CYS A 257 7.29 -4.40 -3.32
C CYS A 257 5.88 -4.91 -3.63
N ASN A 258 5.55 -5.14 -4.91
CA ASN A 258 4.21 -5.53 -5.34
C ASN A 258 3.87 -7.00 -5.00
N GLU A 259 4.64 -7.93 -5.53
CA GLU A 259 4.33 -9.37 -5.55
C GLU A 259 4.79 -10.09 -4.29
N ASP A 260 5.92 -9.70 -3.69
CA ASP A 260 6.47 -10.41 -2.54
C ASP A 260 5.96 -9.86 -1.20
N TYR A 261 5.95 -8.53 -1.04
CA TYR A 261 5.56 -7.86 0.21
C TYR A 261 4.08 -7.48 0.26
N LYS A 262 3.60 -6.61 -0.63
CA LYS A 262 2.23 -6.06 -0.53
C LYS A 262 1.15 -7.08 -0.83
N LYS A 263 1.28 -7.84 -1.93
CA LYS A 263 0.29 -8.84 -2.36
C LYS A 263 -1.13 -8.26 -2.35
N ALA A 264 -2.06 -8.96 -1.72
CA ALA A 264 -3.46 -8.57 -1.56
C ALA A 264 -3.75 -7.87 -0.22
N LYS A 265 -2.75 -7.23 0.43
CA LYS A 265 -3.00 -6.45 1.65
C LYS A 265 -3.91 -5.26 1.33
N SER A 266 -4.92 -5.00 2.16
CA SER A 266 -5.97 -4.01 1.85
C SER A 266 -5.47 -2.57 1.70
N MET A 267 -4.29 -2.24 2.22
CA MET A 267 -3.72 -0.89 2.23
C MET A 267 -4.59 0.19 2.88
N ILE A 268 -5.63 -0.18 3.64
CA ILE A 268 -6.39 0.79 4.44
C ILE A 268 -5.46 1.38 5.51
N GLY A 269 -5.38 2.71 5.55
CA GLY A 269 -4.52 3.47 6.47
C GLY A 269 -3.06 3.63 6.01
N PHE A 270 -2.65 2.99 4.92
CA PHE A 270 -1.30 3.13 4.37
C PHE A 270 -1.18 4.44 3.57
N ALA A 271 0.04 4.96 3.49
CA ALA A 271 0.35 6.15 2.73
C ALA A 271 0.36 5.83 1.23
N ASN A 272 -0.36 6.63 0.43
CA ASN A 272 -0.44 6.48 -1.02
C ASN A 272 0.63 7.34 -1.73
N PRO A 273 1.48 6.78 -2.62
CA PRO A 273 2.52 7.54 -3.32
C PRO A 273 2.05 8.77 -4.11
N TYR A 274 0.78 8.83 -4.53
CA TYR A 274 0.24 9.98 -5.24
C TYR A 274 0.04 11.23 -4.34
N HIS A 275 -0.08 11.08 -3.02
CA HIS A 275 -0.29 12.23 -2.11
C HIS A 275 0.44 12.18 -0.76
N ASP A 276 0.71 10.99 -0.19
CA ASP A 276 1.31 10.80 1.14
C ASP A 276 2.80 10.43 1.10
N ALA A 277 3.56 11.03 0.20
CA ALA A 277 4.97 10.69 0.02
C ALA A 277 5.88 11.26 1.12
N VAL A 278 7.12 10.74 1.18
CA VAL A 278 8.16 11.27 2.07
C VAL A 278 8.44 12.72 1.68
N LYS A 279 8.40 13.62 2.66
CA LYS A 279 8.65 15.05 2.45
C LYS A 279 10.11 15.30 2.09
N ALA A 280 10.33 16.14 1.08
CA ALA A 280 11.65 16.45 0.55
C ALA A 280 12.63 17.04 1.59
N ASP A 281 12.10 17.77 2.56
CA ASP A 281 12.84 18.53 3.57
C ASP A 281 13.02 17.80 4.90
N LYS A 282 12.41 16.64 5.10
CA LYS A 282 12.57 15.82 6.30
C LYS A 282 13.52 14.66 6.05
N SER A 283 14.50 14.44 6.92
CA SER A 283 15.33 13.23 6.88
C SER A 283 14.48 12.00 7.14
N LEU A 284 14.74 10.94 6.39
CA LEU A 284 14.09 9.64 6.54
C LEU A 284 15.10 8.61 7.06
N PHE A 285 16.31 8.61 6.52
CA PHE A 285 17.38 7.71 6.92
C PHE A 285 18.30 8.37 7.94
N PHE A 286 18.69 7.58 8.95
CA PHE A 286 19.57 8.00 10.03
C PHE A 286 20.70 6.99 10.17
N PHE A 287 21.90 7.50 10.42
CA PHE A 287 23.13 6.72 10.42
C PHE A 287 23.78 6.82 11.79
N LYS A 288 24.13 5.67 12.36
CA LYS A 288 24.89 5.58 13.60
C LYS A 288 26.23 4.94 13.31
N GLU A 289 27.29 5.66 13.65
CA GLU A 289 28.68 5.23 13.50
C GLU A 289 29.18 4.74 14.86
N ILE A 290 29.56 3.47 14.95
CA ILE A 290 30.17 2.87 16.13
C ILE A 290 31.67 3.07 16.01
N PHE A 291 32.24 3.96 16.85
CA PHE A 291 33.66 4.29 16.77
C PHE A 291 34.55 3.14 17.26
N SER A 292 35.03 2.32 16.33
CA SER A 292 36.18 1.43 16.53
C SER A 292 37.11 1.49 15.33
N LYS A 293 38.03 2.46 15.35
CA LYS A 293 39.28 2.65 14.57
C LYS A 293 39.29 2.45 13.02
N GLU A 294 38.36 1.73 12.41
CA GLU A 294 38.22 1.54 10.96
C GLU A 294 36.73 1.56 10.55
N PHE A 295 36.43 2.15 9.39
CA PHE A 295 35.07 2.38 8.88
C PHE A 295 34.55 1.12 8.17
N GLU A 296 34.32 0.06 8.94
CA GLU A 296 33.83 -1.22 8.42
C GLU A 296 32.29 -1.29 8.42
N LEU A 297 31.73 -2.21 7.60
CA LEU A 297 30.28 -2.43 7.48
C LEU A 297 29.60 -2.69 8.84
N GLU A 298 30.28 -3.37 9.77
CA GLU A 298 29.77 -3.71 11.09
C GLU A 298 29.63 -2.48 12.01
N ASN A 299 30.35 -1.40 11.67
CA ASN A 299 30.42 -0.17 12.47
C ASN A 299 29.42 0.90 12.03
N VAL A 300 28.56 0.59 11.04
CA VAL A 300 27.51 1.49 10.57
C VAL A 300 26.15 0.81 10.75
N GLU A 301 25.21 1.53 11.34
CA GLU A 301 23.80 1.14 11.43
C GLU A 301 22.95 2.17 10.69
N VAL A 302 22.10 1.68 9.78
CA VAL A 302 21.11 2.49 9.05
C VAL A 302 19.75 2.22 9.66
N SER A 303 19.11 3.29 10.11
CA SER A 303 17.73 3.25 10.59
C SER A 303 16.84 4.18 9.77
N VAL A 304 15.54 3.93 9.84
CA VAL A 304 14.52 4.75 9.18
C VAL A 304 13.55 5.24 10.24
N ASN A 305 13.28 6.55 10.27
CA ASN A 305 12.33 7.14 11.19
C ASN A 305 11.32 8.03 10.45
N THR A 306 10.06 7.97 10.87
CA THR A 306 8.97 8.80 10.38
C THR A 306 7.92 8.95 11.47
N ASP A 307 7.53 10.18 11.77
CA ASP A 307 6.45 10.49 12.72
C ASP A 307 5.05 10.24 12.13
N ASP A 308 4.98 9.95 10.83
CA ASP A 308 3.75 9.65 10.12
C ASP A 308 3.44 8.16 10.19
N ASN A 309 2.31 7.83 10.84
CA ASN A 309 1.86 6.45 11.05
C ASN A 309 1.62 5.69 9.74
N ALA A 310 1.07 6.35 8.72
CA ALA A 310 0.77 5.73 7.43
C ALA A 310 2.08 5.37 6.72
N LEU A 311 3.04 6.31 6.66
CA LEU A 311 4.37 6.05 6.13
C LEU A 311 5.11 4.98 6.92
N HIS A 312 5.02 4.98 8.26
CA HIS A 312 5.62 3.94 9.10
C HIS A 312 5.11 2.55 8.72
N MET A 313 3.79 2.41 8.54
CA MET A 313 3.19 1.15 8.08
C MET A 313 3.73 0.72 6.71
N ASN A 314 3.93 1.65 5.77
CA ASN A 314 4.59 1.36 4.48
C ASN A 314 6.04 0.88 4.69
N MET A 315 6.83 1.55 5.54
CA MET A 315 8.22 1.16 5.80
C MET A 315 8.32 -0.27 6.36
N CYS A 316 7.44 -0.62 7.30
CA CYS A 316 7.36 -1.97 7.84
C CYS A 316 6.90 -2.99 6.79
N LEU A 317 5.87 -2.68 6.00
CA LEU A 317 5.34 -3.59 4.98
C LEU A 317 6.39 -3.95 3.92
N PHE A 318 7.12 -2.95 3.43
CA PHE A 318 8.12 -3.14 2.37
C PHE A 318 9.53 -3.45 2.92
N ASN A 319 9.65 -3.63 4.24
CA ASN A 319 10.88 -3.93 4.95
C ASN A 319 12.03 -2.97 4.60
N ILE A 320 11.71 -1.68 4.46
CA ILE A 320 12.67 -0.64 4.05
C ILE A 320 13.86 -0.53 5.02
N PRO A 321 13.68 -0.47 6.36
CA PRO A 321 14.81 -0.30 7.27
C PRO A 321 15.82 -1.45 7.14
N LEU A 322 15.36 -2.70 7.25
CA LEU A 322 16.23 -3.87 7.17
C LEU A 322 16.94 -3.97 5.82
N PHE A 323 16.21 -3.74 4.73
CA PHE A 323 16.78 -3.90 3.40
C PHE A 323 17.89 -2.87 3.12
N TYR A 324 17.66 -1.61 3.50
CA TYR A 324 18.66 -0.56 3.30
C TYR A 324 19.87 -0.74 4.20
N ASP A 325 19.65 -1.15 5.46
CA ASP A 325 20.73 -1.51 6.40
C ASP A 325 21.59 -2.64 5.84
N GLN A 326 21.00 -3.73 5.37
CA GLN A 326 21.77 -4.88 4.91
C GLN A 326 22.44 -4.69 3.55
N THR A 327 21.89 -3.84 2.67
CA THR A 327 22.29 -3.79 1.26
C THR A 327 23.14 -2.57 0.90
N TYR A 328 22.96 -1.43 1.59
CA TYR A 328 23.52 -0.15 1.12
C TYR A 328 24.49 0.53 2.09
N LYS A 329 24.90 -0.13 3.18
CA LYS A 329 25.94 0.40 4.07
C LYS A 329 27.23 0.74 3.32
N SER A 330 27.63 -0.09 2.34
CA SER A 330 28.79 0.19 1.50
C SER A 330 28.68 1.55 0.79
N ASP A 331 27.52 1.90 0.25
CA ASP A 331 27.31 3.19 -0.42
C ASP A 331 27.52 4.38 0.54
N PHE A 332 27.19 4.23 1.83
CA PHE A 332 27.45 5.25 2.86
C PHE A 332 28.95 5.32 3.21
N ILE A 333 29.62 4.18 3.35
CA ILE A 333 31.06 4.10 3.63
C ILE A 333 31.86 4.71 2.47
N ASP A 334 31.56 4.34 1.23
CA ASP A 334 32.20 4.89 0.03
C ASP A 334 32.11 6.43 0.00
N MET A 335 30.96 6.98 0.40
CA MET A 335 30.76 8.44 0.47
C MET A 335 31.59 9.07 1.61
N HIS A 336 31.76 8.36 2.72
CA HIS A 336 32.62 8.81 3.81
C HIS A 336 34.10 8.80 3.39
N GLU A 337 34.57 7.78 2.70
CA GLU A 337 35.92 7.71 2.12
C GLU A 337 36.14 8.83 1.11
N GLN A 338 35.16 9.12 0.25
CA GLN A 338 35.20 10.25 -0.67
C GLN A 338 35.37 11.59 0.08
N LYS A 339 34.68 11.80 1.21
CA LYS A 339 34.86 12.99 2.04
C LYS A 339 36.32 13.12 2.53
N GLU A 340 36.90 12.04 3.04
CA GLU A 340 38.30 12.06 3.52
C GLU A 340 39.28 12.32 2.36
N PHE A 341 39.09 11.67 1.21
CA PHE A 341 39.89 11.94 0.01
C PHE A 341 39.81 13.42 -0.41
N LEU A 342 38.61 14.02 -0.44
CA LEU A 342 38.43 15.43 -0.80
C LEU A 342 39.19 16.38 0.16
N LYS A 343 39.30 16.01 1.42
CA LYS A 343 40.06 16.76 2.42
C LYS A 343 41.57 16.59 2.22
N GLU A 344 42.03 15.36 1.95
CA GLU A 344 43.45 15.07 1.69
C GLU A 344 43.98 15.82 0.46
N VAL A 345 43.19 15.92 -0.61
CA VAL A 345 43.58 16.66 -1.83
C VAL A 345 43.34 18.17 -1.72
N GLY A 346 42.90 18.67 -0.56
CA GLY A 346 42.69 20.11 -0.31
C GLY A 346 41.52 20.73 -1.07
N LEU A 347 40.55 19.93 -1.53
CA LEU A 347 39.34 20.45 -2.18
C LEU A 347 38.33 21.02 -1.17
N ILE A 348 38.36 20.52 0.07
CA ILE A 348 37.57 21.02 1.20
C ILE A 348 38.48 21.14 2.43
N GLU A 349 38.26 22.15 3.27
CA GLU A 349 38.92 22.25 4.58
C GLU A 349 38.03 21.65 5.68
N LYS A 350 36.72 21.89 5.57
CA LYS A 350 35.68 21.38 6.46
C LYS A 350 34.65 20.60 5.65
N PRO A 351 34.01 19.55 6.21
CA PRO A 351 32.97 18.80 5.51
C PRO A 351 31.86 19.70 4.94
N THR A 352 31.48 20.75 5.65
CA THR A 352 30.42 21.68 5.24
C THR A 352 30.77 22.53 4.02
N ASP A 353 32.02 22.58 3.57
CA ASP A 353 32.42 23.32 2.36
C ASP A 353 31.76 22.77 1.09
N ILE A 354 31.28 21.52 1.11
CA ILE A 354 30.53 20.91 0.00
C ILE A 354 29.32 21.76 -0.41
N ILE A 355 28.72 22.53 0.51
CA ILE A 355 27.56 23.39 0.26
C ILE A 355 27.87 24.48 -0.78
N LYS A 356 29.14 24.90 -0.87
CA LYS A 356 29.60 25.90 -1.82
C LYS A 356 29.77 25.33 -3.23
N PHE A 357 29.78 24.01 -3.39
CA PHE A 357 30.03 23.38 -4.68
C PHE A 357 28.79 23.43 -5.56
N PRO A 358 28.94 23.70 -6.88
CA PRO A 358 27.85 23.51 -7.82
C PRO A 358 27.33 22.07 -7.79
N HIS A 359 26.01 21.86 -7.93
CA HIS A 359 25.40 20.51 -7.88
C HIS A 359 26.06 19.51 -8.86
N LYS A 360 26.52 19.98 -10.03
CA LYS A 360 27.25 19.14 -11.00
C LYS A 360 28.56 18.62 -10.41
N LYS A 361 29.29 19.47 -9.66
CA LYS A 361 30.54 19.09 -9.00
C LYS A 361 30.27 18.10 -7.86
N ILE A 362 29.20 18.30 -7.07
CA ILE A 362 28.76 17.34 -6.04
C ILE A 362 28.49 15.97 -6.69
N LYS A 363 27.72 15.91 -7.78
CA LYS A 363 27.47 14.65 -8.51
C LYS A 363 28.75 13.95 -8.93
N HIS A 364 29.74 14.66 -9.46
CA HIS A 364 30.98 14.06 -9.93
C HIS A 364 31.90 13.59 -8.80
N LEU A 365 31.91 14.29 -7.67
CA LEU A 365 32.82 14.00 -6.57
C LEU A 365 32.27 12.96 -5.59
N VAL A 366 30.97 12.99 -5.32
CA VAL A 366 30.33 12.13 -4.30
C VAL A 366 29.16 11.30 -4.83
N GLY A 367 28.95 11.29 -6.15
CA GLY A 367 27.95 10.42 -6.79
C GLY A 367 26.48 10.79 -6.52
N VAL A 368 26.20 11.94 -5.91
CA VAL A 368 24.84 12.41 -5.58
C VAL A 368 24.34 13.45 -6.58
N ASP A 369 23.40 13.07 -7.44
CA ASP A 369 22.75 14.00 -8.37
C ASP A 369 21.56 14.69 -7.71
N LEU A 370 21.77 15.90 -7.18
CA LEU A 370 20.74 16.67 -6.50
C LEU A 370 19.59 17.11 -7.41
N LYS A 371 19.83 17.31 -8.71
CA LYS A 371 18.82 17.82 -9.66
C LYS A 371 17.99 16.73 -10.33
N LYS A 372 18.43 15.47 -10.30
CA LYS A 372 17.66 14.36 -10.85
C LYS A 372 16.47 14.04 -9.93
N PRO A 373 15.22 13.99 -10.44
CA PRO A 373 14.04 13.69 -9.62
C PRO A 373 14.09 12.24 -9.11
N SER A 374 13.47 11.98 -7.96
CA SER A 374 13.43 10.66 -7.31
C SER A 374 12.82 9.59 -8.19
N ILE A 375 11.80 9.93 -8.98
CA ILE A 375 11.17 9.00 -9.94
C ILE A 375 12.15 8.49 -11.02
N LYS A 376 13.30 9.16 -11.19
CA LYS A 376 14.35 8.81 -12.14
C LYS A 376 15.68 8.46 -11.47
N TYR A 377 15.77 8.51 -10.14
CA TYR A 377 17.03 8.35 -9.42
C TYR A 377 16.90 7.38 -8.25
N ARG A 378 17.61 6.26 -8.40
CA ARG A 378 17.67 5.19 -7.41
C ARG A 378 18.33 5.67 -6.12
N LEU A 379 17.73 5.29 -4.99
CA LEU A 379 18.18 5.59 -3.63
C LEU A 379 18.32 7.10 -3.36
N LYS A 380 17.56 7.95 -4.06
CA LYS A 380 17.70 9.41 -3.98
C LYS A 380 17.69 9.88 -2.53
N LYS A 381 16.64 9.52 -1.79
CA LYS A 381 16.45 10.01 -0.42
C LYS A 381 17.56 9.51 0.51
N TYR A 382 17.91 8.23 0.40
CA TYR A 382 19.03 7.63 1.13
C TYR A 382 20.34 8.38 0.85
N LYS A 383 20.70 8.59 -0.41
CA LYS A 383 21.93 9.29 -0.80
C LYS A 383 21.98 10.74 -0.35
N VAL A 384 20.85 11.46 -0.41
CA VAL A 384 20.77 12.85 0.08
C VAL A 384 20.89 12.89 1.61
N ASP A 385 20.23 11.98 2.32
CA ASP A 385 20.34 11.90 3.78
C ASP A 385 21.77 11.50 4.21
N SER A 386 22.44 10.58 3.50
CA SER A 386 23.86 10.25 3.69
C SER A 386 24.76 11.47 3.48
N LEU A 387 24.56 12.21 2.37
CA LEU A 387 25.31 13.43 2.06
C LEU A 387 25.15 14.48 3.15
N ASN A 388 23.92 14.67 3.63
CA ASN A 388 23.62 15.61 4.69
C ASN A 388 24.29 15.22 6.00
N HIS A 389 24.25 13.93 6.35
CA HIS A 389 24.89 13.38 7.55
C HIS A 389 26.42 13.53 7.50
N ILE A 390 27.06 13.02 6.44
CA ILE A 390 28.53 12.95 6.31
C ILE A 390 29.15 14.35 6.22
N PHE A 391 28.51 15.27 5.49
CA PHE A 391 29.07 16.60 5.23
C PHE A 391 28.47 17.71 6.11
N GLY A 392 27.54 17.38 7.03
CA GLY A 392 26.86 18.37 7.87
C GLY A 392 26.06 19.38 7.05
N SER A 393 25.43 18.93 5.97
CA SER A 393 24.68 19.77 5.02
C SER A 393 23.16 19.59 5.15
N GLN A 394 22.38 20.36 4.38
CA GLN A 394 20.90 20.37 4.43
C GLN A 394 20.29 20.40 3.02
N PHE A 395 20.85 19.63 2.10
CA PHE A 395 20.28 19.46 0.77
C PHE A 395 18.92 18.75 0.83
N LYS A 396 18.05 19.10 -0.12
CA LYS A 396 16.69 18.53 -0.24
C LYS A 396 16.61 17.68 -1.50
N THR A 397 15.59 16.82 -1.58
CA THR A 397 15.23 16.16 -2.83
C THR A 397 14.32 17.09 -3.65
N ASP A 398 14.64 17.32 -4.92
CA ASP A 398 13.80 18.10 -5.83
C ASP A 398 12.65 17.20 -6.35
N ASP A 399 11.55 17.08 -5.58
CA ASP A 399 10.34 16.30 -5.95
C ASP A 399 9.02 17.00 -5.58
#